data_AF-A0A497RBL9-F1
#
_entry.id   AF-A0A497RBL9-F1
#
_cell.length_a   1.000
_cell.length_b   1.000
_cell.length_c   1.000
_cell.angle_alpha   90.00
_cell.angle_beta   90.00
_cell.angle_gamma   90.00
#
_symmetry.space_group_name_H-M   'P 1'
#
loop_
_entity.id
_entity.type
_entity.pdbx_description
1 polymer ?
#
loop_
_entity_poly.entity_id
_entity_poly.type
_entity_poly.pdbx_seq_one_letter_code
_entity_poly.pdbx_strand_id
1 'polypeptide(L)' 'MKFKIVQTVLPEETIIELKEISGERTVKNALFKAIIHYLECPNAGNEERKIMESMKRHKGRFPIYLEKIMKEVVR' A
#
# COMPACT_ATOMS: atom_id res chain seq x y z
N MET A 1 20.34 -3.71 21.97
CA MET A 1 19.26 -3.49 20.97
C MET A 1 18.02 -4.22 21.48
N LYS A 2 16.88 -3.54 21.63
CA LYS A 2 15.65 -4.12 22.22
C LYS A 2 14.68 -4.44 21.08
N PHE A 3 14.37 -5.72 20.88
CA PHE A 3 13.46 -6.17 19.83
C PHE A 3 12.02 -6.22 20.36
N LYS A 4 11.08 -5.65 19.63
CA LYS A 4 9.64 -5.80 19.88
C LYS A 4 9.12 -6.88 18.96
N ILE A 5 8.67 -8.00 19.53
CA ILE A 5 8.04 -9.10 18.77
C ILE A 5 6.54 -8.80 18.70
N VAL A 6 6.00 -8.79 17.49
CA VAL A 6 4.58 -8.56 17.23
C VAL A 6 4.06 -9.69 16.35
N GLN A 7 2.78 -9.99 16.48
CA GLN A 7 2.07 -10.94 15.63
C GLN A 7 1.02 -10.18 14.85
N THR A 8 0.92 -10.48 13.56
CA THR A 8 -0.05 -9.86 12.64
C THR A 8 -0.59 -10.94 11.72
N VAL A 9 -1.89 -10.88 11.44
CA VAL A 9 -2.52 -11.76 10.46
C VAL A 9 -2.46 -11.07 9.10
N LEU A 10 -1.95 -11.78 8.11
CA LEU A 10 -1.94 -11.36 6.71
C LEU A 10 -2.51 -12.49 5.86
N PRO A 11 -3.25 -12.17 4.77
CA PRO A 11 -3.68 -13.18 3.81
C PRO A 11 -2.48 -13.95 3.24
N GLU A 12 -2.67 -15.24 2.98
CA GLU A 12 -1.62 -16.10 2.45
C GLU A 12 -1.14 -15.63 1.08
N GLU A 13 -2.08 -15.23 0.21
CA GLU A 13 -1.82 -14.65 -1.11
C GLU A 13 -0.87 -13.45 -1.02
N THR A 14 -1.14 -12.51 -0.09
CA THR A 14 -0.28 -11.35 0.15
C THR A 14 1.13 -11.77 0.60
N ILE A 15 1.26 -12.82 1.42
CA ILE A 15 2.57 -13.31 1.87
C ILE A 15 3.35 -13.93 0.70
N ILE A 16 2.67 -14.67 -0.19
CA ILE A 16 3.27 -15.29 -1.38
C ILE A 16 3.79 -14.20 -2.32
N GLU A 17 2.93 -13.26 -2.70
CA GLU A 17 3.29 -12.14 -3.58
C GLU A 17 4.45 -11.32 -3.00
N LEU A 18 4.42 -11.05 -1.68
CA LEU A 18 5.46 -10.30 -1.01
C LEU A 18 6.83 -11.00 -1.10
N LYS A 19 6.86 -12.33 -0.94
CA LYS A 19 8.10 -13.12 -1.06
C LYS A 19 8.62 -13.13 -2.50
N GLU A 20 7.73 -13.28 -3.47
CA GLU A 20 8.08 -13.26 -4.89
C GLU A 20 8.70 -11.92 -5.30
N ILE A 21 8.04 -10.81 -4.96
CA ILE A 21 8.50 -9.45 -5.28
C ILE A 21 9.81 -9.12 -4.56
N SER A 22 9.94 -9.50 -3.29
CA SER A 22 11.13 -9.19 -2.49
C SER A 22 12.33 -10.12 -2.75
N GLY A 23 12.10 -11.26 -3.41
CA GLY A 23 13.07 -12.33 -3.62
C GLY A 23 13.49 -13.05 -2.33
N GLU A 24 12.73 -12.90 -1.25
CA GLU A 24 13.08 -13.43 0.07
C GLU A 24 12.37 -14.76 0.37
N ARG A 25 13.09 -15.69 1.00
CA ARG A 25 12.53 -17.01 1.36
C ARG A 25 11.66 -16.95 2.61
N THR A 26 11.96 -16.02 3.52
CA THR A 26 11.27 -15.91 4.82
C THR A 26 10.34 -14.71 4.85
N VAL A 27 9.18 -14.89 5.49
CA VAL A 27 8.19 -13.81 5.69
C VAL A 27 8.82 -12.62 6.42
N LYS A 28 9.67 -12.89 7.41
CA LYS A 28 10.35 -11.87 8.21
C LYS A 28 11.23 -10.95 7.35
N ASN A 29 12.06 -11.52 6.47
CA ASN A 29 12.93 -10.71 5.62
C ASN A 29 12.14 -9.97 4.55
N ALA A 30 11.14 -10.64 3.96
CA ALA A 30 10.25 -10.03 2.97
C ALA A 30 9.54 -8.80 3.55
N LEU A 31 8.96 -8.93 4.75
CA LEU A 31 8.34 -7.82 5.48
C LEU A 31 9.36 -6.73 5.85
N PHE A 32 10.56 -7.11 6.31
CA PHE A 32 11.58 -6.13 6.65
C PHE A 32 11.95 -5.27 5.44
N LYS A 33 12.22 -5.88 4.27
CA LYS A 33 12.50 -5.15 3.03
C LYS A 33 11.35 -4.22 2.64
N ALA A 34 10.11 -4.71 2.72
CA ALA A 34 8.94 -3.90 2.38
C ALA A 34 8.76 -2.70 3.31
N ILE A 35 8.99 -2.87 4.62
CA ILE A 35 8.93 -1.78 5.59
C ILE A 35 10.02 -0.75 5.32
N ILE A 36 11.26 -1.19 5.09
CA ILE A 36 12.37 -0.29 4.75
C ILE A 36 12.04 0.48 3.47
N HIS A 37 11.56 -0.21 2.44
CA HIS A 37 11.13 0.43 1.20
C HIS A 37 10.04 1.47 1.43
N TYR A 38 9.02 1.16 2.25
CA TYR A 38 7.96 2.11 2.58
C TYR A 38 8.52 3.35 3.30
N LEU A 39 9.41 3.17 4.28
CA LEU A 39 10.00 4.28 5.04
C LEU A 39 10.92 5.16 4.18
N GLU A 40 11.61 4.58 3.20
CA GLU A 40 12.53 5.28 2.31
C GLU A 40 11.83 5.86 1.08
N CYS A 41 10.62 5.41 0.76
CA CYS A 41 9.91 5.86 -0.43
C CYS A 41 9.47 7.32 -0.27
N PRO A 42 9.96 8.25 -1.13
CA PRO A 42 9.59 9.67 -1.05
C PRO A 42 8.11 9.93 -1.36
N ASN A 43 7.39 8.90 -1.81
CA ASN A 43 5.97 8.95 -2.11
C ASN A 43 5.09 8.23 -1.07
N ALA A 44 5.67 7.60 -0.05
CA ALA A 44 4.90 6.95 1.00
C ALA A 44 4.11 8.00 1.82
N GLY A 45 2.85 7.71 2.12
CA GLY A 45 1.96 8.67 2.80
C GLY A 45 1.41 9.78 1.87
N ASN A 46 1.71 9.72 0.58
CA ASN A 46 1.27 10.67 -0.44
C ASN A 46 0.20 10.07 -1.36
N GLU A 47 -0.41 8.95 -0.95
CA GLU A 47 -1.42 8.21 -1.70
C GLU A 47 -2.62 9.11 -2.02
N GLU A 48 -3.06 9.92 -1.06
CA GLU A 48 -4.14 10.90 -1.23
C GLU A 48 -3.79 11.96 -2.28
N ARG A 49 -2.55 12.46 -2.31
CA ARG A 49 -2.11 13.41 -3.35
C ARG A 49 -2.08 12.77 -4.73
N LYS A 50 -1.58 11.54 -4.87
CA LYS A 50 -1.57 10.84 -6.17
C LYS A 50 -2.98 10.56 -6.67
N ILE A 51 -3.88 10.14 -5.79
CA ILE A 51 -5.31 9.98 -6.08
C ILE A 51 -5.88 11.34 -6.52
N MET A 52 -5.71 12.41 -5.73
CA MET A 52 -6.18 13.75 -6.09
C MET A 52 -5.58 14.30 -7.41
N GLU A 53 -4.31 14.04 -7.70
CA GLU A 53 -3.67 14.47 -8.94
C GLU A 53 -4.19 13.69 -10.15
N SER A 54 -4.38 12.38 -10.02
CA SER A 54 -5.05 11.57 -11.05
C SER A 54 -6.49 12.02 -11.28
N MET A 55 -7.21 12.41 -10.22
CA MET A 55 -8.56 12.98 -10.29
C MET A 55 -8.58 14.33 -11.03
N LYS A 56 -7.60 15.22 -10.78
CA LYS A 56 -7.48 16.51 -11.49
C LYS A 56 -7.19 16.36 -12.98
N ARG A 57 -6.52 15.28 -13.39
CA ARG A 57 -6.26 14.98 -14.81
C ARG A 57 -7.54 14.56 -15.55
N HIS A 58 -8.48 13.92 -14.86
CA HIS A 58 -9.81 13.62 -15.39
C HIS A 58 -10.79 14.78 -15.11
N LYS A 59 -10.74 15.84 -15.92
CA LYS A 59 -11.71 16.96 -15.91
C LYS A 59 -13.10 16.56 -16.47
N GLY A 60 -13.64 15.42 -16.06
CA GLY A 60 -14.89 14.87 -16.60
C GLY A 60 -15.79 14.26 -15.52
N ARG A 61 -17.04 13.97 -15.90
CA ARG A 61 -18.00 13.30 -15.02
C ARG A 61 -17.53 11.85 -14.81
N PHE A 62 -17.18 11.51 -13.58
CA PHE A 62 -16.75 10.16 -13.24
C PHE A 62 -17.89 9.15 -13.53
N PRO A 63 -17.57 7.93 -13.98
CA PRO A 63 -18.55 6.86 -14.10
C PRO A 63 -19.30 6.64 -12.78
N ILE A 64 -20.63 6.46 -12.85
CA ILE A 64 -21.55 6.41 -11.69
C ILE A 64 -21.12 5.38 -10.63
N TYR A 65 -20.57 4.25 -11.08
CA TYR A 65 -20.12 3.18 -10.18
C TYR A 65 -18.90 3.56 -9.33
N LEU A 66 -18.10 4.52 -9.78
CA LEU A 66 -16.94 5.03 -9.03
C LEU A 66 -17.34 6.09 -8.01
N GLU A 67 -18.51 6.71 -8.13
CA GLU A 67 -18.93 7.80 -7.24
C GLU A 67 -19.08 7.34 -5.78
N LYS A 68 -19.53 6.10 -5.55
CA LYS A 68 -19.63 5.51 -4.20
C LYS A 68 -18.26 5.31 -3.56
N ILE A 69 -17.33 4.72 -4.31
CA ILE A 69 -15.95 4.48 -3.88
C ILE A 69 -15.26 5.83 -3.58
N MET A 70 -15.53 6.86 -4.39
CA MET A 70 -14.98 8.20 -4.21
C MET A 70 -15.49 8.92 -2.95
N LYS A 71 -16.73 8.68 -2.50
CA LYS A 71 -17.27 9.29 -1.28
C LYS A 71 -16.71 8.68 0.02
N GLU A 72 -16.24 7.44 -0.04
CA GLU A 72 -15.68 6.72 1.11
C GLU A 72 -14.19 7.05 1.34
N VAL A 73 -13.44 7.32 0.27
CA VAL A 73 -11.99 7.63 0.34
C VAL A 73 -11.69 9.07 0.83
N VAL A 74 -12.69 9.97 0.80
CA VAL A 74 -12.52 11.40 1.18
C VAL A 74 -12.98 11.69 2.63
N ARG A 75 -13.34 10.66 3.41
CA ARG A 75 -13.68 10.78 4.84
C ARG A 75 -12.54 10.31 5.72
#